data_AF-A0A2L2XAY0-F1
#
_entry.id   AF-A0A2L2XAY0-F1
#
_cell.length_a   1.000
_cell.length_b   1.000
_cell.length_c   1.000
_cell.angle_alpha   90.00
_cell.angle_beta   90.00
_cell.angle_gamma   90.00
#
_symmetry.space_group_name_H-M   'P 1'
#
loop_
_entity.id
_entity.type
_entity.pdbx_description
1 polymer ?
#
loop_
_entity_poly.entity_id
_entity_poly.type
_entity_poly.pdbx_seq_one_letter_code
_entity_poly.pdbx_strand_id
1 'polypeptide(L)'
;MEKIFRTLKKTRNTLLNKKNVIGVGVGYKQVGMERSKKPALIVFVEKKEDAEALPKDHLIPADVEGAVTDVIEIGPVRLLDIRTEKARPAKPGMSIGHYKITAGTFGAVVRDLKTGEKLILSNNHILANATNGSDGRSQIGDAIYQPGVFDGGKESDRIATLYKFIPLQRQSGESKCPVAAGIAGVGNALIRLVRPNYRMKLVKFYNTPNIIDAALARPVDPGLVEDDILEIGRVEGLKTVTIEDRVNKSGRSSGLSSGEVTALGVTLQVQLNDEEFGLFSDQVVCDMRSQGGDSGSLVLDDSRRAVGLLFAGSDNFTVFNHINNVLSALEAKI
;
A
#
# COMPACT_ATOMS: atom_id res chain seq x y z
N MET A 1 -21.23 6.77 -37.06
CA MET A 1 -21.25 6.97 -35.60
C MET A 1 -22.66 7.18 -35.06
N GLU A 2 -23.46 8.09 -35.60
CA GLU A 2 -24.83 8.36 -35.10
C GLU A 2 -25.74 7.12 -34.99
N LYS A 3 -25.72 6.23 -36.00
CA LYS A 3 -26.47 4.97 -35.97
C LYS A 3 -26.11 4.13 -34.72
N ILE A 4 -24.83 4.04 -34.38
CA ILE A 4 -24.35 3.25 -33.24
C ILE A 4 -24.73 3.91 -31.91
N PHE A 5 -24.75 5.25 -31.83
CA PHE A 5 -25.28 5.94 -30.65
C PHE A 5 -26.78 5.68 -30.44
N ARG A 6 -27.57 5.58 -31.53
CA ARG A 6 -28.99 5.18 -31.43
C ARG A 6 -29.13 3.74 -30.94
N THR A 7 -28.34 2.82 -31.50
CA THR A 7 -28.27 1.43 -31.02
C THR A 7 -27.90 1.37 -29.54
N LEU A 8 -26.83 2.05 -29.12
CA LEU A 8 -26.39 2.13 -27.72
C LEU A 8 -27.53 2.59 -26.82
N LYS A 9 -28.25 3.67 -27.17
CA LYS A 9 -29.37 4.17 -26.35
C LYS A 9 -30.47 3.12 -26.18
N LYS A 10 -30.78 2.35 -27.22
CA LYS A 10 -31.84 1.33 -27.20
C LYS A 10 -31.44 0.07 -26.44
N THR A 11 -30.18 -0.36 -26.55
CA THR A 11 -29.71 -1.65 -26.04
C THR A 11 -28.92 -1.56 -24.73
N ARG A 12 -28.64 -0.35 -24.25
CA ARG A 12 -27.86 -0.06 -23.03
C ARG A 12 -28.26 -0.97 -21.86
N ASN A 13 -29.52 -0.93 -21.44
CA ASN A 13 -29.96 -1.64 -20.24
C ASN A 13 -29.88 -3.15 -20.43
N THR A 14 -30.23 -3.66 -21.61
CA THR A 14 -30.13 -5.08 -21.94
C THR A 14 -28.69 -5.59 -21.87
N LEU A 15 -27.73 -4.78 -22.35
CA LEU A 15 -26.31 -5.15 -22.30
C LEU A 15 -25.75 -5.03 -20.88
N LEU A 16 -26.11 -3.98 -20.13
CA LEU A 16 -25.69 -3.80 -18.73
C LEU A 16 -26.21 -4.88 -17.79
N ASN A 17 -27.32 -5.55 -18.13
CA ASN A 17 -27.87 -6.66 -17.35
C ASN A 17 -27.17 -8.01 -17.61
N LYS A 18 -26.17 -8.06 -18.50
CA LYS A 18 -25.43 -9.31 -18.77
C LYS A 18 -24.32 -9.49 -17.75
N LYS A 19 -24.02 -10.76 -17.44
CA LYS A 19 -22.96 -11.15 -16.51
C LYS A 19 -21.63 -10.47 -16.88
N ASN A 20 -20.93 -9.95 -15.88
CA ASN A 20 -19.65 -9.26 -15.97
C ASN A 20 -19.64 -7.95 -16.79
N VAL A 21 -20.75 -7.50 -17.38
CA VAL A 21 -20.80 -6.22 -18.10
C VAL A 21 -20.90 -5.07 -17.11
N ILE A 22 -19.96 -4.13 -17.19
CA ILE A 22 -19.86 -2.98 -16.28
C ILE A 22 -19.96 -1.64 -17.00
N GLY A 23 -19.93 -1.64 -18.34
CA GLY A 23 -20.06 -0.42 -19.12
C GLY A 23 -20.34 -0.69 -20.58
N VAL A 24 -20.96 0.28 -21.25
CA VAL A 24 -21.19 0.25 -22.69
C VAL A 24 -20.93 1.63 -23.29
N GLY A 25 -20.36 1.67 -24.49
CA GLY A 25 -19.99 2.91 -25.16
C GLY A 25 -19.92 2.77 -26.68
N VAL A 26 -19.56 3.85 -27.34
CA VAL A 26 -19.28 3.86 -28.79
C VAL A 26 -17.80 4.16 -28.98
N GLY A 27 -17.13 3.36 -29.78
CA GLY A 27 -15.71 3.51 -30.06
C GLY A 27 -15.34 2.87 -31.38
N TYR A 28 -14.07 2.52 -31.52
CA TYR A 28 -13.57 1.77 -32.67
C TYR A 28 -13.19 0.37 -32.21
N LYS A 29 -13.52 -0.63 -33.04
CA LYS A 29 -13.20 -2.02 -32.73
C LYS A 29 -11.69 -2.22 -32.62
N GLN A 30 -11.26 -2.95 -31.62
CA GLN A 30 -9.89 -3.39 -31.42
C GLN A 30 -9.79 -4.89 -31.68
N VAL A 31 -8.75 -5.32 -32.39
CA VAL A 31 -8.45 -6.75 -32.59
C VAL A 31 -6.99 -6.94 -32.20
N GLY A 32 -6.75 -7.68 -31.10
CA GLY A 32 -5.41 -7.74 -30.50
C GLY A 32 -4.94 -6.36 -29.99
N MET A 33 -3.73 -5.95 -30.38
CA MET A 33 -3.17 -4.62 -30.05
C MET A 33 -3.49 -3.55 -31.10
N GLU A 34 -4.12 -3.90 -32.23
CA GLU A 34 -4.41 -2.95 -33.29
C GLU A 34 -5.82 -2.38 -33.20
N ARG A 35 -5.91 -1.05 -33.12
CA ARG A 35 -7.18 -0.33 -33.26
C ARG A 35 -7.58 -0.31 -34.72
N SER A 36 -8.65 -1.02 -35.07
CA SER A 36 -9.27 -0.86 -36.39
C SER A 36 -9.91 0.52 -36.51
N LYS A 37 -10.12 1.02 -37.73
CA LYS A 37 -10.91 2.25 -37.98
C LYS A 37 -12.42 2.00 -38.02
N LYS A 38 -12.89 0.79 -37.68
CA LYS A 38 -14.31 0.41 -37.80
C LYS A 38 -15.09 0.82 -36.55
N PRO A 39 -16.09 1.71 -36.66
CA PRO A 39 -16.95 2.06 -35.52
C PRO A 39 -17.67 0.85 -34.94
N ALA A 40 -17.71 0.75 -33.61
CA ALA A 40 -18.29 -0.37 -32.90
C ALA A 40 -18.99 0.07 -31.60
N LEU A 41 -19.93 -0.77 -31.16
CA LEU A 41 -20.49 -0.73 -29.82
C LEU A 41 -19.50 -1.44 -28.87
N ILE A 42 -18.87 -0.68 -27.98
CA ILE A 42 -17.88 -1.21 -27.06
C ILE A 42 -18.58 -1.66 -25.79
N VAL A 43 -18.33 -2.89 -25.37
CA VAL A 43 -18.82 -3.48 -24.12
C VAL A 43 -17.63 -3.69 -23.21
N PHE A 44 -17.65 -3.02 -22.06
CA PHE A 44 -16.65 -3.14 -21.03
C PHE A 44 -17.09 -4.22 -20.04
N VAL A 45 -16.20 -5.18 -19.80
CA VAL A 45 -16.43 -6.26 -18.84
C VAL A 45 -15.41 -6.22 -17.71
N GLU A 46 -15.82 -6.61 -16.52
CA GLU A 46 -14.92 -6.80 -15.38
C GLU A 46 -13.92 -7.93 -15.66
N LYS A 47 -14.41 -9.05 -16.20
CA LYS A 47 -13.60 -10.23 -16.57
C LYS A 47 -14.20 -10.93 -17.78
N LYS A 48 -13.36 -11.34 -18.75
CA LYS A 48 -13.75 -12.23 -19.85
C LYS A 48 -13.85 -13.67 -19.36
N GLU A 49 -14.90 -14.34 -19.81
CA GLU A 49 -15.12 -15.76 -19.61
C GLU A 49 -15.20 -16.43 -20.99
N ASP A 50 -14.87 -17.72 -21.04
CA ASP A 50 -15.03 -18.50 -22.26
C ASP A 50 -16.51 -18.55 -22.67
N ALA A 51 -16.78 -18.37 -23.96
CA ALA A 51 -18.14 -18.31 -24.49
C ALA A 51 -18.93 -19.61 -24.23
N GLU A 52 -18.23 -20.74 -24.10
CA GLU A 52 -18.80 -22.06 -23.78
C GLU A 52 -19.21 -22.18 -22.30
N ALA A 53 -18.56 -21.42 -21.42
CA ALA A 53 -18.86 -21.38 -19.99
C ALA A 53 -19.97 -20.38 -19.64
N LEU A 54 -20.37 -19.52 -20.59
CA LEU A 54 -21.39 -18.50 -20.40
C LEU A 54 -22.78 -18.98 -20.85
N PRO A 55 -23.84 -18.77 -20.04
CA PRO A 55 -25.22 -18.91 -20.49
C PRO A 55 -25.48 -18.07 -21.76
N LYS A 56 -26.27 -18.61 -22.70
CA LYS A 56 -26.51 -17.98 -24.02
C LYS A 56 -27.07 -16.55 -23.92
N ASP A 57 -27.86 -16.28 -22.90
CA ASP A 57 -28.45 -14.97 -22.60
C ASP A 57 -27.45 -13.95 -22.04
N HIS A 58 -26.28 -14.38 -21.55
CA HIS A 58 -25.18 -13.52 -21.13
C HIS A 58 -24.13 -13.28 -22.22
N LEU A 59 -24.13 -14.07 -23.30
CA LEU A 59 -23.26 -13.81 -24.44
C LEU A 59 -23.53 -12.43 -25.06
N ILE A 60 -22.45 -11.73 -25.41
CA ILE A 60 -22.50 -10.48 -26.17
C ILE A 60 -22.57 -10.83 -27.66
N PRO A 61 -23.66 -10.50 -28.37
CA PRO A 61 -23.75 -10.77 -29.80
C PRO A 61 -22.67 -10.00 -30.56
N ALA A 62 -22.07 -10.61 -31.58
CA ALA A 62 -21.04 -9.97 -32.43
C ALA A 62 -21.57 -8.76 -33.22
N ASP A 63 -22.88 -8.69 -33.41
CA ASP A 63 -23.61 -7.57 -33.99
C ASP A 63 -24.89 -7.35 -33.18
N VAL A 64 -25.16 -6.08 -32.88
CA VAL A 64 -26.38 -5.64 -32.19
C VAL A 64 -27.04 -4.60 -33.08
N GLU A 65 -28.16 -4.96 -33.71
CA GLU A 65 -28.95 -4.09 -34.61
C GLU A 65 -28.10 -3.41 -35.72
N GLY A 66 -27.17 -4.15 -36.32
CA GLY A 66 -26.28 -3.68 -37.36
C GLY A 66 -25.10 -2.84 -36.86
N ALA A 67 -24.85 -2.84 -35.54
CA ALA A 67 -23.63 -2.32 -34.93
C ALA A 67 -22.75 -3.48 -34.46
N VAL A 68 -21.58 -3.60 -35.07
CA VAL A 68 -20.56 -4.57 -34.64
C VAL A 68 -20.15 -4.28 -33.20
N THR A 69 -20.04 -5.31 -32.39
CA THR A 69 -19.60 -5.19 -31.00
C THR A 69 -18.10 -5.47 -30.85
N ASP A 70 -17.55 -4.94 -29.76
CA ASP A 70 -16.23 -5.27 -29.27
C ASP A 70 -16.26 -5.39 -27.74
N VAL A 71 -15.59 -6.40 -27.19
CA VAL A 71 -15.60 -6.69 -25.76
C VAL A 71 -14.20 -6.44 -25.20
N ILE A 72 -14.10 -5.45 -24.33
CA ILE A 72 -12.84 -5.03 -23.70
C ILE A 72 -12.92 -5.37 -22.22
N GLU A 73 -11.95 -6.15 -21.74
CA GLU A 73 -11.78 -6.39 -20.31
C GLU A 73 -11.05 -5.20 -19.70
N ILE A 74 -11.64 -4.60 -18.67
CA ILE A 74 -11.04 -3.43 -17.99
C ILE A 74 -10.93 -3.62 -16.47
N GLY A 75 -11.36 -4.77 -15.92
CA GLY A 75 -11.41 -4.96 -14.47
C GLY A 75 -12.50 -4.12 -13.79
N PRO A 76 -12.55 -4.12 -12.44
CA PRO A 76 -13.54 -3.35 -11.70
C PRO A 76 -13.28 -1.83 -11.81
N VAL A 77 -14.29 -1.05 -12.19
CA VAL A 77 -14.23 0.43 -12.22
C VAL A 77 -14.60 1.00 -10.85
N ARG A 78 -13.77 1.89 -10.30
CA ARG A 78 -13.92 2.44 -8.94
C ARG A 78 -13.75 3.96 -8.93
N LEU A 79 -14.40 4.64 -7.98
CA LEU A 79 -14.19 6.08 -7.74
C LEU A 79 -12.77 6.31 -7.21
N LEU A 80 -12.05 7.27 -7.79
CA LEU A 80 -10.60 7.43 -7.58
C LEU A 80 -10.24 8.15 -6.26
N ASP A 81 -11.17 8.89 -5.63
CA ASP A 81 -10.83 9.82 -4.55
C ASP A 81 -11.19 9.34 -3.11
N ILE A 82 -11.77 8.16 -2.96
CA ILE A 82 -12.22 7.67 -1.63
C ILE A 82 -11.07 7.39 -0.65
N ARG A 83 -9.83 7.32 -1.11
CA ARG A 83 -8.67 6.92 -0.30
C ARG A 83 -7.95 8.10 0.33
N THR A 84 -7.96 9.23 -0.35
CA THR A 84 -7.20 10.43 0.01
C THR A 84 -8.08 11.48 0.67
N GLU A 85 -9.41 11.31 0.59
CA GLU A 85 -10.35 12.15 1.31
C GLU A 85 -10.45 11.82 2.80
N LYS A 86 -10.94 12.79 3.57
CA LYS A 86 -11.29 12.60 4.98
C LYS A 86 -12.50 11.67 5.10
N ALA A 87 -12.36 10.61 5.89
CA ALA A 87 -13.44 9.70 6.22
C ALA A 87 -13.56 9.51 7.73
N ARG A 88 -14.81 9.43 8.22
CA ARG A 88 -15.17 9.11 9.61
C ARG A 88 -16.43 8.23 9.55
N PRO A 89 -16.34 6.91 9.74
CA PRO A 89 -15.13 6.16 10.07
C PRO A 89 -14.14 6.08 8.90
N ALA A 90 -12.85 6.08 9.22
CA ALA A 90 -11.80 5.74 8.28
C ALA A 90 -11.62 4.22 8.19
N LYS A 91 -11.23 3.74 7.00
CA LYS A 91 -11.02 2.31 6.72
C LYS A 91 -9.56 2.01 6.41
N PRO A 92 -9.08 0.80 6.70
CA PRO A 92 -7.84 0.33 6.13
C PRO A 92 -7.85 0.39 4.59
N GLY A 93 -6.70 0.66 3.99
CA GLY A 93 -6.54 0.98 2.57
C GLY A 93 -6.63 2.48 2.24
N MET A 94 -6.99 3.33 3.21
CA MET A 94 -7.03 4.78 3.06
C MET A 94 -5.72 5.45 3.49
N SER A 95 -5.54 6.70 3.08
CA SER A 95 -4.44 7.58 3.48
C SER A 95 -4.41 7.81 4.98
N ILE A 96 -3.24 7.66 5.59
CA ILE A 96 -2.96 8.01 6.98
C ILE A 96 -1.51 8.43 7.13
N GLY A 97 -1.17 9.18 8.17
CA GLY A 97 0.25 9.37 8.49
C GLY A 97 0.49 10.20 9.74
N HIS A 98 1.72 10.09 10.23
CA HIS A 98 2.28 11.00 11.22
C HIS A 98 2.35 12.42 10.64
N TYR A 99 2.06 13.43 11.46
CA TYR A 99 1.98 14.84 11.03
C TYR A 99 3.27 15.44 10.42
N LYS A 100 4.42 14.76 10.57
CA LYS A 100 5.73 15.17 10.03
C LYS A 100 6.13 14.45 8.74
N ILE A 101 5.33 13.51 8.25
CA ILE A 101 5.62 12.77 7.01
C ILE A 101 4.65 13.14 5.90
N THR A 102 4.80 12.53 4.73
CA THR A 102 3.88 12.68 3.60
C THR A 102 2.55 11.96 3.87
N ALA A 103 2.46 10.69 3.52
CA ALA A 103 1.30 9.81 3.75
C ALA A 103 1.71 8.36 3.48
N GLY A 104 0.99 7.43 4.11
CA GLY A 104 1.00 6.02 3.80
C GLY A 104 -0.41 5.46 3.87
N THR A 105 -0.49 4.15 4.11
CA THR A 105 -1.76 3.43 4.17
C THR A 105 -2.12 3.03 5.60
N PHE A 106 -3.38 3.23 5.97
CA PHE A 106 -4.00 2.60 7.13
C PHE A 106 -4.05 1.08 6.86
N GLY A 107 -3.24 0.30 7.56
CA GLY A 107 -3.06 -1.12 7.27
C GLY A 107 -4.19 -2.02 7.72
N ALA A 108 -4.49 -1.98 9.01
CA ALA A 108 -5.54 -2.78 9.62
C ALA A 108 -5.95 -2.19 10.97
N VAL A 109 -7.17 -2.50 11.40
CA VAL A 109 -7.51 -2.41 12.82
C VAL A 109 -6.98 -3.66 13.51
N VAL A 110 -6.28 -3.47 14.62
CA VAL A 110 -5.81 -4.56 15.51
C VAL A 110 -6.24 -4.27 16.94
N ARG A 111 -6.01 -5.22 17.84
CA ARG A 111 -6.28 -5.09 19.27
C ARG A 111 -5.02 -5.35 20.06
N ASP A 112 -4.78 -4.52 21.06
CA ASP A 112 -3.74 -4.79 22.05
C ASP A 112 -4.01 -6.12 22.76
N LEU A 113 -3.00 -6.97 22.94
CA LEU A 113 -3.17 -8.28 23.57
C LEU A 113 -3.52 -8.19 25.06
N LYS A 114 -3.08 -7.13 25.75
CA LYS A 114 -3.28 -6.97 27.20
C LYS A 114 -4.59 -6.27 27.51
N THR A 115 -4.90 -5.19 26.81
CA THR A 115 -6.06 -4.34 27.09
C THR A 115 -7.26 -4.65 26.22
N GLY A 116 -7.07 -5.29 25.06
CA GLY A 116 -8.12 -5.48 24.05
C GLY A 116 -8.52 -4.19 23.31
N GLU A 117 -7.81 -3.09 23.58
CA GLU A 117 -8.05 -1.77 22.99
C GLU A 117 -7.89 -1.81 21.47
N LYS A 118 -8.81 -1.14 20.76
CA LYS A 118 -8.76 -1.02 19.30
C LYS A 118 -7.65 -0.07 18.89
N LEU A 119 -6.76 -0.51 18.00
CA LEU A 119 -5.59 0.22 17.51
C LEU A 119 -5.52 0.19 15.98
N ILE A 120 -4.82 1.17 15.42
CA ILE A 120 -4.49 1.28 14.00
C ILE A 120 -3.10 0.72 13.78
N LEU A 121 -2.95 -0.26 12.87
CA LEU A 121 -1.68 -0.80 12.42
C LEU A 121 -1.23 -0.13 11.10
N SER A 122 0.04 0.24 11.03
CA SER A 122 0.75 0.61 9.79
C SER A 122 2.27 0.49 10.03
N ASN A 123 3.11 0.97 9.12
CA ASN A 123 4.56 0.95 9.31
C ASN A 123 5.03 2.00 10.33
N ASN A 124 6.21 1.81 10.92
CA ASN A 124 6.91 2.84 11.68
C ASN A 124 7.16 4.07 10.80
N HIS A 125 7.65 3.90 9.56
CA HIS A 125 7.91 5.09 8.74
C HIS A 125 6.63 5.88 8.37
N ILE A 126 5.45 5.28 8.55
CA ILE A 126 4.16 5.95 8.36
C ILE A 126 3.63 6.60 9.64
N LEU A 127 3.66 5.91 10.78
CA LEU A 127 3.07 6.43 12.03
C LEU A 127 4.08 7.05 13.00
N ALA A 128 5.37 6.81 12.80
CA ALA A 128 6.45 7.18 13.73
C ALA A 128 7.68 7.78 13.02
N ASN A 129 7.48 8.37 11.82
CA ASN A 129 8.50 9.18 11.14
C ASN A 129 9.87 8.49 10.99
N ALA A 130 9.84 7.18 10.72
CA ALA A 130 11.00 6.32 10.55
C ALA A 130 11.97 6.36 11.75
N THR A 131 11.46 6.58 12.96
CA THR A 131 12.31 6.77 14.14
C THR A 131 13.00 5.47 14.57
N ASN A 132 14.23 5.62 15.06
CA ASN A 132 14.93 4.57 15.83
C ASN A 132 14.65 4.65 17.34
N GLY A 133 13.70 5.47 17.77
CA GLY A 133 13.32 5.67 19.17
C GLY A 133 14.25 6.54 20.00
N SER A 134 15.38 7.00 19.44
CA SER A 134 16.36 7.85 20.15
C SER A 134 16.87 9.03 19.31
N ASP A 135 16.31 9.23 18.11
CA ASP A 135 16.70 10.25 17.14
C ASP A 135 15.83 11.51 17.19
N GLY A 136 14.83 11.55 18.07
CA GLY A 136 13.93 12.71 18.25
C GLY A 136 12.94 12.93 17.10
N ARG A 137 12.83 12.01 16.14
CA ARG A 137 11.91 12.14 14.98
C ARG A 137 10.44 12.03 15.39
N SER A 138 10.15 11.17 16.36
CA SER A 138 8.82 10.92 16.91
C SER A 138 8.86 10.56 18.39
N GLN A 139 7.72 10.73 19.05
CA GLN A 139 7.47 10.36 20.44
C GLN A 139 6.06 9.76 20.59
N ILE A 140 5.88 8.89 21.57
CA ILE A 140 4.55 8.36 21.90
C ILE A 140 3.62 9.53 22.25
N GLY A 141 2.40 9.50 21.71
CA GLY A 141 1.43 10.59 21.82
C GLY A 141 1.38 11.53 20.62
N ASP A 142 2.35 11.45 19.70
CA ASP A 142 2.36 12.26 18.47
C ASP A 142 1.08 12.08 17.65
N ALA A 143 0.61 13.16 17.01
CA ALA A 143 -0.65 13.16 16.28
C ALA A 143 -0.56 12.38 14.95
N ILE A 144 -1.62 11.61 14.67
CA ILE A 144 -1.80 10.87 13.42
C ILE A 144 -3.03 11.43 12.71
N TYR A 145 -2.89 11.76 11.43
CA TYR A 145 -3.94 12.38 10.61
C TYR A 145 -4.52 11.38 9.61
N GLN A 146 -5.83 11.49 9.39
CA GLN A 146 -6.54 10.85 8.28
C GLN A 146 -7.42 11.92 7.61
N PRO A 147 -7.13 12.29 6.34
CA PRO A 147 -6.08 11.72 5.51
C PRO A 147 -4.67 12.17 5.98
N GLY A 148 -3.61 11.58 5.43
CA GLY A 148 -2.23 12.01 5.68
C GLY A 148 -1.95 13.43 5.16
N VAL A 149 -0.84 14.03 5.58
CA VAL A 149 -0.50 15.44 5.28
C VAL A 149 -0.39 15.69 3.78
N PHE A 150 0.23 14.75 3.03
CA PHE A 150 0.36 14.85 1.58
C PHE A 150 -0.99 14.92 0.86
N ASP A 151 -2.05 14.36 1.45
CA ASP A 151 -3.41 14.37 0.91
C ASP A 151 -4.28 15.49 1.50
N GLY A 152 -3.67 16.49 2.13
CA GLY A 152 -4.36 17.65 2.69
C GLY A 152 -4.80 17.51 4.15
N GLY A 153 -4.36 16.45 4.85
CA GLY A 153 -4.60 16.29 6.28
C GLY A 153 -3.97 17.42 7.11
N LYS A 154 -4.75 17.97 8.04
CA LYS A 154 -4.33 19.03 8.97
C LYS A 154 -4.59 18.63 10.43
N GLU A 155 -4.21 19.49 11.37
CA GLU A 155 -4.39 19.24 12.82
C GLU A 155 -5.84 18.87 13.20
N SER A 156 -6.84 19.51 12.57
CA SER A 156 -8.26 19.19 12.79
C SER A 156 -8.68 17.80 12.31
N ASP A 157 -7.82 17.10 11.57
CA ASP A 157 -8.05 15.77 11.00
C ASP A 157 -7.31 14.68 11.77
N ARG A 158 -6.82 15.02 12.98
CA ARG A 158 -6.35 14.03 13.94
C ARG A 158 -7.40 12.95 14.14
N ILE A 159 -6.97 11.71 13.91
CA ILE A 159 -7.79 10.51 14.09
C ILE A 159 -7.23 9.64 15.21
N ALA A 160 -5.93 9.74 15.50
CA ALA A 160 -5.25 8.89 16.45
C ALA A 160 -4.01 9.57 17.04
N THR A 161 -3.38 8.92 18.02
CA THR A 161 -2.02 9.22 18.49
C THR A 161 -1.11 8.03 18.36
N LEU A 162 0.17 8.26 18.10
CA LEU A 162 1.18 7.21 18.11
C LEU A 162 1.19 6.52 19.48
N TYR A 163 1.03 5.20 19.48
CA TYR A 163 0.89 4.38 20.68
C TYR A 163 2.11 3.51 20.95
N LYS A 164 2.64 2.86 19.90
CA LYS A 164 3.79 1.97 19.98
C LYS A 164 4.48 1.91 18.62
N PHE A 165 5.79 1.66 18.59
CA PHE A 165 6.51 1.43 17.34
C PHE A 165 7.71 0.53 17.57
N ILE A 166 8.17 -0.09 16.48
CA ILE A 166 9.41 -0.88 16.47
C ILE A 166 10.54 0.02 15.97
N PRO A 167 11.60 0.24 16.76
CA PRO A 167 12.73 1.08 16.35
C PRO A 167 13.42 0.59 15.07
N LEU A 168 13.53 1.47 14.06
CA LEU A 168 14.24 1.15 12.82
C LEU A 168 15.76 1.32 12.98
N GLN A 169 16.50 0.27 12.68
CA GLN A 169 17.96 0.25 12.64
C GLN A 169 18.45 0.75 11.28
N ARG A 170 19.43 1.66 11.32
CA ARG A 170 20.10 2.19 10.13
C ARG A 170 21.41 1.47 9.93
N GLN A 171 21.77 1.21 8.68
CA GLN A 171 23.03 0.58 8.33
C GLN A 171 24.23 1.47 8.65
N SER A 172 24.02 2.78 8.76
CA SER A 172 25.06 3.74 9.10
C SER A 172 24.49 4.81 10.05
N GLY A 173 25.32 5.31 10.96
CA GLY A 173 24.95 6.39 11.87
C GLY A 173 26.17 7.08 12.47
N GLU A 174 25.99 8.30 12.98
CA GLU A 174 27.08 9.04 13.62
C GLU A 174 27.68 8.24 14.79
N SER A 175 29.01 8.15 14.81
CA SER A 175 29.71 7.39 15.83
C SER A 175 29.62 8.10 17.19
N LYS A 176 28.94 7.51 18.17
CA LYS A 176 28.95 7.96 19.57
C LYS A 176 30.26 7.61 20.31
N CYS A 177 31.28 7.09 19.61
CA CYS A 177 32.55 6.69 20.21
C CYS A 177 33.42 7.93 20.51
N PRO A 178 33.84 8.17 21.77
CA PRO A 178 34.67 9.32 22.14
C PRO A 178 36.00 9.38 21.36
N VAL A 179 36.59 8.23 21.07
CA VAL A 179 37.83 8.13 20.29
C VAL A 179 37.60 8.56 18.84
N ALA A 180 36.50 8.10 18.23
CA ALA A 180 36.12 8.51 16.88
C ALA A 180 35.80 10.02 16.83
N ALA A 181 35.15 10.57 17.85
CA ALA A 181 34.91 12.00 17.97
C ALA A 181 36.22 12.79 18.06
N GLY A 182 37.20 12.30 18.81
CA GLY A 182 38.54 12.90 18.91
C GLY A 182 39.29 12.92 17.58
N ILE A 183 39.34 11.78 16.87
CA ILE A 183 39.96 11.67 15.54
C ILE A 183 39.26 12.61 14.53
N ALA A 184 37.92 12.63 14.54
CA ALA A 184 37.15 13.52 13.69
C ALA A 184 37.44 14.99 14.02
N GLY A 185 37.61 15.35 15.29
CA GLY A 185 37.99 16.69 15.73
C GLY A 185 39.34 17.13 15.18
N VAL A 186 40.38 16.30 15.33
CA VAL A 186 41.74 16.59 14.83
C VAL A 186 41.74 16.72 13.31
N GLY A 187 41.12 15.78 12.60
CA GLY A 187 41.07 15.84 11.14
C GLY A 187 40.27 17.05 10.64
N ASN A 188 39.18 17.43 11.30
CA ASN A 188 38.45 18.66 10.97
C ASN A 188 39.27 19.93 11.21
N ALA A 189 40.12 19.96 12.24
CA ALA A 189 41.03 21.08 12.47
C ALA A 189 42.04 21.24 11.31
N LEU A 190 42.60 20.12 10.82
CA LEU A 190 43.51 20.11 9.68
C LEU A 190 42.80 20.48 8.36
N ILE A 191 41.62 19.92 8.11
CA ILE A 191 40.82 20.23 6.92
C ILE A 191 40.48 21.71 6.87
N ARG A 192 40.14 22.33 8.01
CA ARG A 192 39.84 23.77 8.07
C ARG A 192 41.00 24.65 7.60
N LEU A 193 42.25 24.22 7.76
CA LEU A 193 43.43 24.98 7.31
C LEU A 193 43.55 25.04 5.78
N VAL A 194 43.12 23.99 5.07
CA VAL A 194 43.31 23.86 3.61
C VAL A 194 42.00 24.11 2.85
N ARG A 195 40.88 23.74 3.46
CA ARG A 195 39.53 23.71 2.88
C ARG A 195 38.51 24.06 3.99
N PRO A 196 38.34 25.34 4.34
CA PRO A 196 37.51 25.78 5.47
C PRO A 196 36.03 25.36 5.37
N ASN A 197 35.53 25.08 4.16
CA ASN A 197 34.15 24.66 3.90
C ASN A 197 33.97 23.14 3.84
N TYR A 198 34.95 22.35 4.29
CA TYR A 198 34.88 20.88 4.29
C TYR A 198 34.88 20.34 5.72
N ARG A 199 34.12 19.26 5.95
CA ARG A 199 34.04 18.58 7.24
C ARG A 199 34.10 17.08 7.06
N MET A 200 34.99 16.42 7.80
CA MET A 200 35.04 14.97 7.95
C MET A 200 34.08 14.53 9.05
N LYS A 201 33.29 13.48 8.77
CA LYS A 201 32.48 12.76 9.75
C LYS A 201 32.87 11.29 9.74
N LEU A 202 33.02 10.69 10.92
CA LEU A 202 33.18 9.25 11.06
C LEU A 202 31.82 8.61 11.32
N VAL A 203 31.46 7.67 10.46
CA VAL A 203 30.18 6.96 10.50
C VAL A 203 30.44 5.52 10.94
N LYS A 204 29.60 4.99 11.84
CA LYS A 204 29.64 3.59 12.24
C LYS A 204 28.66 2.80 11.37
N PHE A 205 29.13 1.72 10.76
CA PHE A 205 28.27 0.76 10.06
C PHE A 205 27.72 -0.27 11.05
N TYR A 206 26.42 -0.51 10.99
CA TYR A 206 25.72 -1.53 11.77
C TYR A 206 25.25 -2.64 10.83
N ASN A 207 25.47 -3.89 11.21
CA ASN A 207 25.03 -5.07 10.45
C ASN A 207 23.80 -5.74 11.05
N THR A 208 23.15 -5.14 12.06
CA THR A 208 21.93 -5.72 12.63
C THR A 208 20.76 -5.40 11.69
N PRO A 209 20.13 -6.41 11.05
CA PRO A 209 19.00 -6.17 10.18
C PRO A 209 17.72 -5.89 10.97
N ASN A 210 16.82 -5.13 10.36
CA ASN A 210 15.43 -5.02 10.78
C ASN A 210 14.67 -6.27 10.34
N ILE A 211 13.83 -6.80 11.22
CA ILE A 211 12.90 -7.89 10.88
C ILE A 211 11.54 -7.33 10.46
N ILE A 212 11.14 -6.21 11.05
CA ILE A 212 9.85 -5.58 10.78
C ILE A 212 9.94 -4.07 10.74
N ASP A 213 9.03 -3.47 9.98
CA ASP A 213 8.70 -2.05 10.00
C ASP A 213 7.23 -1.88 10.41
N ALA A 214 6.98 -1.54 11.67
CA ALA A 214 5.61 -1.51 12.20
C ALA A 214 5.44 -0.53 13.36
N ALA A 215 4.23 0.04 13.44
CA ALA A 215 3.78 0.89 14.52
C ALA A 215 2.26 0.78 14.72
N LEU A 216 1.83 1.17 15.92
CA LEU A 216 0.45 1.23 16.35
C LEU A 216 0.08 2.66 16.70
N ALA A 217 -1.11 3.08 16.31
CA ALA A 217 -1.72 4.32 16.76
C ALA A 217 -3.04 4.04 17.48
N ARG A 218 -3.29 4.75 18.57
CA ARG A 218 -4.54 4.69 19.33
C ARG A 218 -5.53 5.70 18.74
N PRO A 219 -6.69 5.28 18.21
CA PRO A 219 -7.75 6.19 17.81
C PRO A 219 -8.15 7.13 18.95
N VAL A 220 -8.40 8.40 18.64
CA VAL A 220 -8.93 9.35 19.64
C VAL A 220 -10.35 8.96 20.07
N ASP A 221 -11.09 8.30 19.19
CA ASP A 221 -12.36 7.65 19.45
C ASP A 221 -12.43 6.37 18.58
N PRO A 222 -12.71 5.18 19.16
CA PRO A 222 -12.83 3.92 18.42
C PRO A 222 -13.88 3.92 17.32
N GLY A 223 -14.91 4.78 17.39
CA GLY A 223 -15.95 4.94 16.38
C GLY A 223 -15.48 5.68 15.12
N LEU A 224 -14.29 6.28 15.14
CA LEU A 224 -13.70 6.93 13.97
C LEU A 224 -12.99 5.95 13.02
N VAL A 225 -12.91 4.66 13.37
CA VAL A 225 -12.26 3.64 12.55
C VAL A 225 -13.12 2.39 12.40
N GLU A 226 -13.11 1.83 11.21
CA GLU A 226 -13.81 0.60 10.84
C GLU A 226 -12.81 -0.51 10.50
N ASP A 227 -13.20 -1.75 10.75
CA ASP A 227 -12.29 -2.90 10.68
C ASP A 227 -12.15 -3.43 9.25
N ASP A 228 -13.13 -3.14 8.39
CA ASP A 228 -13.20 -3.63 7.01
C ASP A 228 -12.19 -2.91 6.11
N ILE A 229 -11.30 -3.70 5.51
CA ILE A 229 -10.32 -3.20 4.55
C ILE A 229 -11.05 -2.80 3.27
N LEU A 230 -10.79 -1.59 2.79
CA LEU A 230 -11.42 -1.05 1.60
C LEU A 230 -11.28 -2.02 0.41
N GLU A 231 -12.41 -2.46 -0.14
CA GLU A 231 -12.57 -3.43 -1.26
C GLU A 231 -12.24 -4.90 -0.97
N ILE A 232 -11.64 -5.23 0.17
CA ILE A 232 -11.34 -6.62 0.56
C ILE A 232 -12.35 -7.11 1.61
N GLY A 233 -12.74 -6.23 2.54
CA GLY A 233 -13.62 -6.55 3.66
C GLY A 233 -12.85 -6.95 4.91
N ARG A 234 -13.55 -7.65 5.81
CA ARG A 234 -13.03 -8.06 7.11
C ARG A 234 -11.93 -9.11 6.99
N VAL A 235 -10.91 -9.01 7.84
CA VAL A 235 -9.87 -10.04 7.98
C VAL A 235 -10.45 -11.27 8.70
N GLU A 236 -10.24 -12.45 8.13
CA GLU A 236 -10.84 -13.72 8.59
C GLU A 236 -9.87 -14.62 9.35
N GLY A 237 -8.60 -14.22 9.48
CA GLY A 237 -7.61 -14.97 10.23
C GLY A 237 -6.17 -14.62 9.88
N LEU A 238 -5.25 -15.49 10.28
CA LEU A 238 -3.83 -15.39 9.98
C LEU A 238 -3.39 -16.60 9.16
N LYS A 239 -2.41 -16.40 8.29
CA LYS A 239 -1.75 -17.49 7.55
C LYS A 239 -0.25 -17.23 7.48
N THR A 240 0.54 -18.27 7.70
CA THR A 240 1.96 -18.26 7.33
C THR A 240 2.06 -18.45 5.83
N VAL A 241 2.62 -17.45 5.14
CA VAL A 241 2.73 -17.42 3.69
C VAL A 241 3.77 -18.40 3.16
N THR A 242 3.47 -19.02 2.02
CA THR A 242 4.39 -19.89 1.27
C THR A 242 4.68 -19.30 -0.11
N ILE A 243 5.74 -19.80 -0.77
CA ILE A 243 5.99 -19.51 -2.20
C ILE A 243 4.76 -19.96 -3.01
N GLU A 244 4.48 -19.26 -4.12
CA GLU A 244 3.31 -19.46 -5.00
C GLU A 244 1.94 -19.10 -4.37
N ASP A 245 1.91 -18.63 -3.12
CA ASP A 245 0.67 -18.11 -2.55
C ASP A 245 0.20 -16.87 -3.32
N ARG A 246 -1.07 -16.90 -3.74
CA ARG A 246 -1.78 -15.72 -4.24
C ARG A 246 -2.09 -14.77 -3.08
N VAL A 247 -1.69 -13.52 -3.24
CA VAL A 247 -1.85 -12.47 -2.24
C VAL A 247 -2.41 -11.20 -2.86
N ASN A 248 -3.10 -10.40 -2.05
CA ASN A 248 -3.68 -9.13 -2.44
C ASN A 248 -3.54 -8.09 -1.32
N LYS A 249 -3.65 -6.81 -1.69
CA LYS A 249 -3.61 -5.68 -0.76
C LYS A 249 -4.47 -4.54 -1.27
N SER A 250 -5.02 -3.75 -0.36
CA SER A 250 -5.67 -2.47 -0.67
C SER A 250 -4.82 -1.33 -0.13
N GLY A 251 -4.26 -0.53 -1.03
CA GLY A 251 -3.31 0.54 -0.70
C GLY A 251 -3.81 1.92 -1.11
N ARG A 252 -3.37 2.96 -0.39
CA ARG A 252 -3.71 4.36 -0.66
C ARG A 252 -3.48 4.72 -2.13
N SER A 253 -2.33 4.34 -2.69
CA SER A 253 -1.87 4.83 -4.00
C SER A 253 -2.30 3.91 -5.13
N SER A 254 -2.02 2.61 -5.04
CA SER A 254 -2.31 1.67 -6.15
C SER A 254 -3.65 0.96 -6.03
N GLY A 255 -4.42 1.21 -4.96
CA GLY A 255 -5.71 0.58 -4.74
C GLY A 255 -5.60 -0.91 -4.45
N LEU A 256 -6.58 -1.70 -4.91
CA LEU A 256 -6.50 -3.16 -4.87
C LEU A 256 -5.47 -3.64 -5.91
N SER A 257 -4.44 -4.32 -5.44
CA SER A 257 -3.55 -5.09 -6.32
C SER A 257 -3.40 -6.51 -5.80
N SER A 258 -2.99 -7.41 -6.68
CA SER A 258 -2.73 -8.81 -6.35
C SER A 258 -1.48 -9.30 -7.09
N GLY A 259 -0.90 -10.37 -6.58
CA GLY A 259 0.26 -11.04 -7.13
C GLY A 259 0.45 -12.39 -6.47
N GLU A 260 1.60 -12.97 -6.70
CA GLU A 260 2.04 -14.27 -6.23
C GLU A 260 3.39 -14.13 -5.52
N VAL A 261 3.54 -14.89 -4.44
CA VAL A 261 4.77 -14.88 -3.64
C VAL A 261 5.89 -15.58 -4.38
N THR A 262 6.97 -14.85 -4.64
CA THR A 262 8.10 -15.31 -5.45
C THR A 262 9.32 -15.67 -4.61
N ALA A 263 9.48 -15.10 -3.41
CA ALA A 263 10.59 -15.42 -2.52
C ALA A 263 10.26 -15.20 -1.04
N LEU A 264 10.86 -16.03 -0.18
CA LEU A 264 10.81 -15.95 1.28
C LEU A 264 12.24 -15.83 1.85
N GLY A 265 12.37 -15.32 3.08
CA GLY A 265 13.68 -15.20 3.75
C GLY A 265 14.60 -14.17 3.12
N VAL A 266 14.04 -13.22 2.36
CA VAL A 266 14.81 -12.25 1.56
C VAL A 266 15.50 -11.25 2.48
N THR A 267 16.76 -10.96 2.18
CA THR A 267 17.51 -9.88 2.82
C THR A 267 17.82 -8.81 1.78
N LEU A 268 17.43 -7.57 2.06
CA LEU A 268 17.58 -6.45 1.14
C LEU A 268 17.88 -5.15 1.88
N GLN A 269 18.54 -4.24 1.17
CA GLN A 269 18.77 -2.87 1.63
C GLN A 269 17.62 -1.98 1.16
N VAL A 270 17.04 -1.21 2.07
CA VAL A 270 15.89 -0.35 1.79
C VAL A 270 16.25 1.08 2.17
N GLN A 271 15.95 2.02 1.28
CA GLN A 271 16.16 3.44 1.51
C GLN A 271 15.13 3.96 2.52
N LEU A 272 15.60 4.56 3.62
CA LEU A 272 14.74 5.15 4.65
C LEU A 272 14.58 6.67 4.46
N ASN A 273 15.56 7.33 3.84
CA ASN A 273 15.52 8.70 3.32
C ASN A 273 16.70 8.93 2.35
N ASP A 274 16.88 10.17 1.88
CA ASP A 274 17.87 10.54 0.87
C ASP A 274 19.31 10.07 1.17
N GLU A 275 19.70 9.96 2.44
CA GLU A 275 21.07 9.62 2.84
C GLU A 275 21.19 8.30 3.64
N GLU A 276 20.08 7.76 4.13
CA GLU A 276 20.08 6.63 5.06
C GLU A 276 19.39 5.39 4.50
N PHE A 277 20.03 4.24 4.72
CA PHE A 277 19.52 2.92 4.36
C PHE A 277 19.38 2.04 5.60
N GLY A 278 18.41 1.14 5.58
CA GLY A 278 18.25 0.05 6.55
C GLY A 278 18.42 -1.29 5.85
N LEU A 279 19.10 -2.23 6.52
CA LEU A 279 19.09 -3.64 6.09
C LEU A 279 17.85 -4.30 6.67
N PHE A 280 17.09 -5.03 5.85
CA PHE A 280 15.94 -5.81 6.28
C PHE A 280 16.18 -7.27 5.92
N SER A 281 15.89 -8.19 6.84
CA SER A 281 16.04 -9.64 6.64
C SER A 281 14.76 -10.36 7.01
N ASP A 282 14.61 -11.61 6.55
CA ASP A 282 13.39 -12.41 6.76
C ASP A 282 12.15 -11.76 6.12
N GLN A 283 12.33 -11.24 4.90
CA GLN A 283 11.28 -10.56 4.15
C GLN A 283 10.66 -11.47 3.09
N VAL A 284 9.44 -11.12 2.69
CA VAL A 284 8.70 -11.79 1.62
C VAL A 284 8.63 -10.88 0.41
N VAL A 285 8.89 -11.44 -0.78
CA VAL A 285 8.74 -10.75 -2.06
C VAL A 285 7.65 -11.43 -2.87
N CYS A 286 6.82 -10.62 -3.51
CA CYS A 286 5.80 -11.07 -4.46
C CYS A 286 5.80 -10.17 -5.71
N ASP A 287 5.30 -10.69 -6.83
CA ASP A 287 5.14 -9.97 -8.11
C ASP A 287 3.88 -9.08 -8.13
N MET A 288 3.48 -8.60 -6.96
CA MET A 288 2.37 -7.66 -6.80
C MET A 288 2.87 -6.23 -7.00
N ARG A 289 2.16 -5.46 -7.82
CA ARG A 289 2.42 -4.02 -7.99
C ARG A 289 2.17 -3.24 -6.70
N SER A 290 3.10 -2.34 -6.37
CA SER A 290 2.94 -1.31 -5.33
C SER A 290 3.59 0.01 -5.73
N GLN A 291 3.21 1.10 -5.07
CA GLN A 291 3.79 2.44 -5.28
C GLN A 291 4.11 3.10 -3.94
N GLY A 292 4.92 4.17 -3.98
CA GLY A 292 5.09 5.05 -2.84
C GLY A 292 3.73 5.48 -2.26
N GLY A 293 3.54 5.29 -0.96
CA GLY A 293 2.28 5.53 -0.25
C GLY A 293 1.44 4.28 0.02
N ASP A 294 1.72 3.13 -0.61
CA ASP A 294 1.09 1.86 -0.25
C ASP A 294 1.67 1.23 1.02
N SER A 295 2.82 1.74 1.48
CA SER A 295 3.44 1.36 2.75
C SER A 295 2.43 1.38 3.89
N GLY A 296 2.37 0.29 4.62
CA GLY A 296 1.43 0.06 5.70
C GLY A 296 0.23 -0.78 5.29
N SER A 297 0.00 -1.04 4.00
CA SER A 297 -1.08 -1.93 3.55
C SER A 297 -0.93 -3.33 4.14
N LEU A 298 -2.02 -3.87 4.71
CA LEU A 298 -2.07 -5.28 5.06
C LEU A 298 -2.13 -6.12 3.78
N VAL A 299 -1.33 -7.18 3.74
CA VAL A 299 -1.32 -8.17 2.66
C VAL A 299 -2.10 -9.39 3.14
N LEU A 300 -3.02 -9.87 2.32
CA LEU A 300 -3.92 -10.98 2.61
C LEU A 300 -3.86 -12.04 1.51
N ASP A 301 -4.21 -13.27 1.83
CA ASP A 301 -4.51 -14.28 0.81
C ASP A 301 -5.96 -14.14 0.28
N ASP A 302 -6.33 -14.97 -0.69
CA ASP A 302 -7.67 -14.98 -1.28
C ASP A 302 -8.79 -15.38 -0.29
N SER A 303 -8.43 -15.98 0.85
CA SER A 303 -9.34 -16.30 1.96
C SER A 303 -9.44 -15.18 2.99
N ARG A 304 -8.90 -13.98 2.70
CA ARG A 304 -8.84 -12.82 3.61
C ARG A 304 -8.11 -13.11 4.92
N ARG A 305 -7.14 -14.03 4.91
CA ARG A 305 -6.23 -14.24 6.04
C ARG A 305 -5.03 -13.32 5.87
N ALA A 306 -4.68 -12.58 6.91
CA ALA A 306 -3.51 -11.73 6.87
C ALA A 306 -2.24 -12.59 6.77
N VAL A 307 -1.32 -12.15 5.91
CA VAL A 307 -0.03 -12.82 5.68
C VAL A 307 1.16 -11.88 5.89
N GLY A 308 0.97 -10.56 5.69
CA GLY A 308 2.06 -9.62 5.84
C GLY A 308 1.67 -8.15 5.93
N LEU A 309 2.69 -7.32 6.15
CA LEU A 309 2.58 -5.86 6.20
C LEU A 309 3.57 -5.25 5.20
N LEU A 310 3.04 -4.64 4.14
CA LEU A 310 3.82 -3.99 3.08
C LEU A 310 4.63 -2.83 3.65
N PHE A 311 5.92 -2.73 3.31
CA PHE A 311 6.75 -1.57 3.70
C PHE A 311 7.65 -1.04 2.59
N ALA A 312 7.90 -1.82 1.54
CA ALA A 312 8.71 -1.42 0.40
C ALA A 312 8.24 -2.11 -0.88
N GLY A 313 8.59 -1.56 -2.04
CA GLY A 313 8.22 -2.14 -3.32
C GLY A 313 8.44 -1.18 -4.49
N SER A 314 7.97 -1.61 -5.65
CA SER A 314 8.04 -0.93 -6.94
C SER A 314 6.83 -1.32 -7.79
N ASP A 315 6.75 -0.76 -9.00
CA ASP A 315 5.66 -1.09 -9.94
C ASP A 315 5.56 -2.58 -10.30
N ASN A 316 6.63 -3.37 -10.10
CA ASN A 316 6.67 -4.79 -10.46
C ASN A 316 6.75 -5.76 -9.28
N PHE A 317 7.14 -5.29 -8.09
CA PHE A 317 7.37 -6.15 -6.93
C PHE A 317 6.96 -5.47 -5.65
N THR A 318 6.47 -6.25 -4.70
CA THR A 318 6.16 -5.80 -3.35
C THR A 318 6.97 -6.59 -2.34
N VAL A 319 7.50 -5.90 -1.34
CA VAL A 319 8.22 -6.46 -0.20
C VAL A 319 7.43 -6.21 1.07
N PHE A 320 7.18 -7.26 1.84
CA PHE A 320 6.41 -7.18 3.07
C PHE A 320 7.00 -8.04 4.20
N ASN A 321 6.74 -7.58 5.42
CA ASN A 321 7.11 -8.27 6.65
C ASN A 321 6.11 -9.39 6.93
N HIS A 322 6.55 -10.50 7.53
CA HIS A 322 5.64 -11.55 8.02
C HIS A 322 4.67 -11.00 9.08
N ILE A 323 3.36 -11.23 8.92
CA ILE A 323 2.36 -10.68 9.85
C ILE A 323 2.53 -11.21 11.28
N ASN A 324 2.93 -12.47 11.43
CA ASN A 324 3.15 -13.08 12.75
C ASN A 324 4.28 -12.36 13.51
N ASN A 325 5.36 -11.97 12.82
CA ASN A 325 6.46 -11.21 13.42
C ASN A 325 5.98 -9.82 13.85
N VAL A 326 5.19 -9.17 13.01
CA VAL A 326 4.59 -7.84 13.29
C VAL A 326 3.71 -7.88 14.54
N LEU A 327 2.74 -8.79 14.58
CA LEU A 327 1.79 -8.89 15.69
C LEU A 327 2.47 -9.30 17.00
N SER A 328 3.43 -10.24 16.94
CA SER A 328 4.17 -10.69 18.12
C SER A 328 5.01 -9.56 18.72
N ALA A 329 5.77 -8.83 17.89
CA ALA A 329 6.63 -7.75 18.36
C ALA A 329 5.84 -6.55 18.90
N LEU A 330 4.66 -6.30 18.35
CA LEU A 330 3.77 -5.24 18.81
C LEU A 330 2.91 -5.65 20.01
N GLU A 331 2.84 -6.94 20.34
CA GLU A 331 1.90 -7.52 21.31
C GLU A 331 0.43 -7.22 20.94
N ALA A 332 0.07 -7.45 19.67
CA ALA A 332 -1.26 -7.20 19.12
C ALA A 332 -1.88 -8.45 18.47
N LYS A 333 -3.20 -8.41 18.25
CA LYS A 333 -3.95 -9.41 17.47
C LYS A 333 -4.91 -8.74 16.49
N ILE A 334 -5.16 -9.39 15.36
CA ILE A 334 -6.24 -9.03 14.42
C ILE A 334 -7.58 -9.55 14.95
#